data_AF-A0A660YHU2-F1
#
_entry.id   AF-A0A660YHU2-F1
#
_cell.length_a   1.000
_cell.length_b   1.000
_cell.length_c   1.000
_cell.angle_alpha   90.00
_cell.angle_beta   90.00
_cell.angle_gamma   90.00
#
_symmetry.space_group_name_H-M   'P 1'
#
loop_
_entity.id
_entity.type
_entity.pdbx_description
1 polymer ?
#
loop_
_entity_poly.entity_id
_entity_poly.type
_entity_poly.pdbx_seq_one_letter_code
_entity_poly.pdbx_strand_id
1 'polypeptide(L)'
;MLSLMLVVVGLLEAGTYYVSTSGDDSWPGTSSSPWRHISYGVGKLGPGDTLVVLAGNYGDEQVNVNFGGRPDAPIVIRGEPPG
;
A
#
# COMPACT_ATOMS: atom_id res chain seq x y z
N MET A 1 -11.94 -40.06 10.44
CA MET A 1 -10.69 -39.41 10.90
C MET A 1 -9.70 -39.66 9.77
N LEU A 2 -9.30 -38.72 8.93
CA LEU A 2 -8.69 -37.42 9.20
C LEU A 2 -8.75 -36.64 7.87
N SER A 3 -9.52 -35.55 7.77
CA SER A 3 -9.39 -34.65 6.61
C SER A 3 -8.12 -33.84 6.78
N LEU A 4 -7.21 -33.96 5.82
CA LEU A 4 -6.04 -33.11 5.68
C LEU A 4 -6.52 -31.70 5.33
N MET A 5 -6.57 -30.82 6.34
CA MET A 5 -6.66 -29.38 6.10
C MET A 5 -5.28 -28.93 5.61
N LEU A 6 -5.13 -28.74 4.30
CA LEU A 6 -4.03 -27.94 3.78
C LEU A 6 -4.24 -26.51 4.29
N VAL A 7 -3.59 -26.16 5.40
CA VAL A 7 -3.45 -24.77 5.79
C VAL A 7 -2.47 -24.17 4.77
N VAL A 8 -3.03 -23.54 3.74
CA VAL A 8 -2.25 -22.60 2.93
C VAL A 8 -1.91 -21.45 3.87
N VAL A 9 -0.74 -21.52 4.51
CA VAL A 9 -0.15 -20.38 5.19
C VAL A 9 0.27 -19.45 4.06
N GLY A 10 -0.66 -18.60 3.61
CA GLY A 10 -0.33 -17.49 2.75
C GLY A 10 0.61 -16.60 3.56
N LEU A 11 1.90 -16.62 3.25
CA LEU A 11 2.76 -15.50 3.56
C LEU A 11 2.09 -14.30 2.90
N LEU A 12 1.42 -13.46 3.69
CA LEU A 12 1.13 -12.09 3.28
C LEU A 12 2.48 -11.43 3.12
N GLU A 13 3.10 -11.62 1.95
CA GLU A 13 4.27 -10.85 1.56
C GLU A 13 3.87 -9.37 1.56
N ALA A 14 4.76 -8.55 2.11
CA ALA A 14 4.64 -7.11 2.09
C ALA A 14 4.33 -6.62 0.67
N GLY A 15 3.21 -5.91 0.51
CA GLY A 15 2.78 -5.35 -0.76
C GLY A 15 3.52 -4.06 -1.08
N THR A 16 3.76 -3.81 -2.37
CA THR A 16 4.13 -2.48 -2.86
C THR A 16 2.98 -1.89 -3.66
N TYR A 17 2.45 -0.77 -3.19
CA TYR A 17 1.32 -0.07 -3.78
C TYR A 17 1.73 1.31 -4.30
N TYR A 18 0.95 1.84 -5.23
CA TYR A 18 1.26 3.08 -5.92
C TYR A 18 0.06 4.03 -5.87
N VAL A 19 0.34 5.31 -5.68
CA VAL A 19 -0.61 6.40 -5.88
C VAL A 19 -0.11 7.33 -6.97
N SER A 20 -1.03 7.87 -7.78
CA SER A 20 -0.77 8.80 -8.88
C SER A 20 -1.90 9.80 -8.98
N THR A 21 -1.61 11.04 -9.35
CA THR A 21 -2.65 12.05 -9.62
C THR A 21 -3.60 11.65 -10.76
N SER A 22 -3.18 10.71 -11.62
CA SER A 22 -3.98 10.15 -12.73
C SER A 22 -4.62 8.79 -12.42
N GLY A 23 -4.51 8.33 -11.16
CA GLY A 23 -5.04 7.04 -10.71
C GLY A 23 -6.55 7.03 -10.43
N ASP A 24 -7.02 5.89 -9.92
CA ASP A 24 -8.40 5.68 -9.44
C ASP A 24 -8.38 4.78 -8.20
N ASP A 25 -9.08 5.13 -7.13
CA ASP A 25 -9.09 4.35 -5.87
C ASP A 25 -9.81 2.99 -6.02
N SER A 26 -10.55 2.81 -7.10
CA SER A 26 -11.17 1.53 -7.48
C SER A 26 -10.19 0.56 -8.14
N TRP A 27 -8.99 1.01 -8.52
CA TRP A 27 -7.95 0.18 -9.10
C TRP A 27 -7.22 -0.66 -8.04
N PRO A 28 -6.43 -1.67 -8.46
CA PRO A 28 -5.73 -2.54 -7.51
C PRO A 28 -4.53 -1.87 -6.80
N GLY A 29 -4.13 -0.64 -7.16
CA GLY A 29 -2.99 0.04 -6.54
C GLY A 29 -1.63 -0.44 -7.04
N THR A 30 -1.58 -1.08 -8.22
CA THR A 30 -0.33 -1.51 -8.86
C THR A 30 0.34 -0.35 -9.59
N SER A 31 1.61 -0.49 -10.01
CA SER A 31 2.30 0.56 -10.77
C SER A 31 1.58 0.92 -12.09
N SER A 32 0.96 -0.05 -12.75
CA SER A 32 0.18 0.15 -13.98
C SER A 32 -1.26 0.62 -13.73
N SER A 33 -1.76 0.48 -12.50
CA SER A 33 -3.11 0.89 -12.11
C SER A 33 -3.10 1.42 -10.67
N PRO A 34 -2.50 2.60 -10.47
CA PRO A 34 -2.31 3.19 -9.14
C PRO A 34 -3.60 3.77 -8.58
N TRP A 35 -3.67 3.89 -7.26
CA TRP A 35 -4.74 4.65 -6.61
C TRP A 35 -4.59 6.15 -6.87
N ARG A 36 -5.66 6.91 -6.64
CA ARG A 36 -5.65 8.35 -6.86
C ARG A 36 -5.16 9.12 -5.64
N HIS A 37 -5.71 8.80 -4.47
CA HIS A 37 -5.49 9.61 -3.27
C HIS A 37 -4.45 8.97 -2.33
N ILE A 38 -3.55 9.80 -1.79
CA ILE A 38 -2.55 9.37 -0.81
C ILE A 38 -3.25 8.86 0.45
N SER A 39 -4.25 9.60 0.92
CA SER A 39 -5.07 9.23 2.09
C SER A 39 -5.74 7.87 1.94
N TYR A 40 -6.26 7.54 0.75
CA TYR A 40 -6.81 6.23 0.44
C TYR A 40 -5.76 5.14 0.53
N GLY A 41 -4.61 5.34 -0.15
CA GLY A 41 -3.52 4.36 -0.15
C GLY A 41 -2.98 4.07 1.26
N VAL A 42 -2.79 5.12 2.07
CA VAL A 42 -2.39 4.99 3.47
C VAL A 42 -3.40 4.15 4.25
N GLY A 43 -4.69 4.38 4.09
CA GLY A 43 -5.74 3.59 4.76
C GLY A 43 -5.80 2.09 4.36
N LYS A 44 -5.04 1.66 3.36
CA LYS A 44 -4.95 0.25 2.93
C LYS A 44 -3.74 -0.50 3.45
N LEU A 45 -2.73 0.21 3.98
CA LEU A 45 -1.46 -0.40 4.35
C LEU A 45 -1.57 -1.24 5.62
N GLY A 46 -0.96 -2.40 5.60
CA GLY A 46 -0.63 -3.23 6.75
C GLY A 46 0.87 -3.29 7.03
N PRO A 47 1.28 -3.89 8.16
CA PRO A 47 2.70 -4.00 8.52
C PRO A 47 3.53 -4.70 7.43
N GLY A 48 4.61 -4.04 7.00
CA GLY A 48 5.49 -4.49 5.91
C GLY A 48 5.24 -3.77 4.60
N ASP A 49 4.04 -3.23 4.38
CA ASP A 49 3.66 -2.65 3.10
C ASP A 49 4.41 -1.34 2.80
N THR A 50 4.63 -1.10 1.52
CA THR A 50 5.20 0.13 0.98
C THR A 50 4.19 0.83 0.08
N LEU A 51 3.96 2.12 0.33
CA LEU A 51 3.25 3.02 -0.57
C LEU A 51 4.25 3.93 -1.29
N VAL A 52 4.27 3.84 -2.62
CA VAL A 52 5.04 4.70 -3.50
C VAL A 52 4.14 5.81 -4.03
N VAL A 53 4.51 7.05 -3.73
CA VAL A 53 3.83 8.25 -4.23
C VAL A 53 4.54 8.71 -5.50
N LEU A 54 3.88 8.52 -6.66
CA LEU A 54 4.41 9.01 -7.93
C LEU A 54 4.46 10.54 -7.95
N ALA A 55 5.33 11.09 -8.78
CA ALA A 55 5.46 12.54 -8.90
C ALA A 55 4.12 13.20 -9.31
N GLY A 56 3.72 14.24 -8.59
CA GLY A 56 2.49 14.97 -8.87
C GLY A 56 2.11 15.95 -7.75
N ASN A 57 1.17 16.85 -8.06
CA ASN A 57 0.56 17.73 -7.07
C ASN A 57 -0.75 17.11 -6.56
N TYR A 58 -0.75 16.64 -5.32
CA TYR A 58 -1.92 16.05 -4.66
C TYR A 58 -2.79 17.08 -3.92
N GLY A 59 -2.42 18.36 -3.97
CA GLY A 59 -3.15 19.43 -3.28
C GLY A 59 -3.11 19.28 -1.75
N ASP A 60 -4.17 19.72 -1.09
CA ASP A 60 -4.28 19.78 0.38
C ASP A 60 -4.79 18.47 1.01
N GLU A 61 -4.37 17.31 0.50
CA GLU A 61 -4.78 16.02 1.08
C GLU A 61 -4.34 15.89 2.55
N GLN A 62 -5.28 15.44 3.38
CA GLN A 62 -5.03 15.14 4.79
C GLN A 62 -4.81 13.65 4.96
N VAL A 63 -3.61 13.27 5.40
CA VAL A 63 -3.25 11.89 5.68
C VAL A 63 -3.33 11.66 7.18
N ASN A 64 -4.13 10.68 7.59
CA ASN A 64 -4.26 10.29 8.98
C ASN A 64 -3.66 8.89 9.18
N VAL A 65 -2.64 8.81 10.05
CA VAL A 65 -1.92 7.57 10.35
C VAL A 65 -2.27 7.12 11.76
N ASN A 66 -3.28 6.26 11.88
CA ASN A 66 -3.76 5.70 13.16
C ASN A 66 -3.35 4.25 13.39
N PHE A 67 -2.44 3.73 12.57
CA PHE A 67 -1.97 2.35 12.61
C PHE A 67 -0.43 2.34 12.54
N GLY A 68 0.17 1.24 12.97
CA GLY A 68 1.61 1.09 13.05
C GLY A 68 2.08 -0.20 12.38
N GLY A 69 3.30 -0.15 11.85
CA GLY A 69 4.03 -1.35 11.48
C GLY A 69 4.52 -2.12 12.71
N ARG A 70 5.24 -3.21 12.47
CA ARG A 70 6.00 -3.94 13.48
C ARG A 70 7.50 -3.62 13.35
N PRO A 71 8.33 -3.83 14.38
CA PRO A 71 9.77 -3.61 14.29
C PRO A 71 10.46 -4.35 13.13
N ASP A 72 9.95 -5.54 12.79
CA ASP A 72 10.40 -6.41 11.69
C ASP A 72 9.63 -6.19 10.38
N ALA A 73 8.55 -5.40 10.40
CA ALA A 73 7.67 -5.13 9.26
C ALA A 73 7.15 -3.69 9.33
N PRO A 74 8.00 -2.69 9.06
CA PRO A 74 7.60 -1.29 9.06
C PRO A 74 6.60 -1.02 7.94
N ILE A 75 5.79 0.02 8.12
CA ILE A 75 4.99 0.59 7.02
C ILE A 75 5.81 1.72 6.42
N VAL A 76 6.02 1.69 5.11
CA VAL A 76 6.86 2.67 4.42
C VAL A 76 6.00 3.50 3.48
N ILE A 77 6.05 4.82 3.62
CA ILE A 77 5.45 5.75 2.66
C ILE A 77 6.59 6.59 2.10
N ARG A 78 6.79 6.58 0.79
CA ARG A 78 7.89 7.29 0.14
C ARG A 78 7.49 7.86 -1.22
N GLY A 79 8.15 8.94 -1.64
CA GLY A 79 8.08 9.40 -3.02
C GLY A 79 8.82 8.45 -3.98
N GLU A 80 8.40 8.42 -5.23
CA GLU A 80 9.17 7.79 -6.31
C GLU A 80 10.56 8.45 -6.41
N PRO A 81 11.66 7.66 -6.38
CA PRO A 81 12.98 8.23 -6.54
C PRO A 81 13.15 8.83 -7.93
N PRO A 82 13.86 9.97 -8.07
CA PRO A 82 14.20 10.50 -9.38
C PRO A 82 15.05 9.49 -10.17
N GLY A 83 14.76 9.35 -11.46
CA GLY A 83 15.53 8.54 -12.41
C GLY A 83 16.83 9.20 -12.86
#